data_AF-A0A2D7CM54-F1
#
_entry.id   AF-A0A2D7CM54-F1
#
_cell.length_a   1.000
_cell.length_b   1.000
_cell.length_c   1.000
_cell.angle_alpha   90.00
_cell.angle_beta   90.00
_cell.angle_gamma   90.00
#
_symmetry.space_group_name_H-M   'P 1'
#
loop_
_entity.id
_entity.type
_entity.pdbx_description
1 polymer ?
#
loop_
_entity_poly.entity_id
_entity_poly.type
_entity_poly.pdbx_seq_one_letter_code
_entity_poly.pdbx_strand_id
1 'polypeptide(L)'
;MVLIVDLVLLTLLCLTALAIMLVRHLFAVVALTGAFSLLSAGLLVTLDAVDVAFTEAAVGAGISTVLMLGTLALTKRREARSPKLSPIGLIIIFSTGATLIYATPDMPKFGAVDSPGLVHIVPSYIEGSENDIAVPNIVTAILASYRGYDTLGEVAVIFTAGMGVIILLGRRREDEYGYSEESAAFPLRPETSNDEEGKDKS
;
A
#
# COMPACT_ATOMS: atom_id res chain seq x y z
N MET A 1 11.40 4.99 30.30
CA MET A 1 10.89 3.68 29.85
C MET A 1 10.44 3.75 28.39
N VAL A 2 9.60 4.75 28.03
CA VAL A 2 9.13 4.98 26.65
C VAL A 2 10.26 5.10 25.62
N LEU A 3 11.31 5.89 25.89
CA LEU A 3 12.45 6.02 24.97
C LEU A 3 13.17 4.69 24.63
N ILE A 4 13.23 3.75 25.58
CA ILE A 4 13.82 2.43 25.32
C ILE A 4 12.91 1.63 24.41
N VAL A 5 11.59 1.70 24.63
CA VAL A 5 10.59 1.08 23.78
C VAL A 5 10.67 1.66 22.37
N ASP A 6 10.75 2.98 22.22
CA ASP A 6 10.86 3.66 20.93
C ASP A 6 12.12 3.23 20.18
N LEU A 7 13.28 3.22 20.85
CA LEU A 7 14.53 2.77 20.25
C LEU A 7 14.48 1.31 19.82
N VAL A 8 13.86 0.43 20.63
CA VAL A 8 13.69 -0.99 20.28
C VAL A 8 12.77 -1.12 19.07
N LEU A 9 11.60 -0.46 19.08
CA LEU A 9 10.65 -0.50 17.96
C LEU A 9 11.27 0.05 16.68
N LEU A 10 11.96 1.19 16.74
CA LEU A 10 12.65 1.80 15.60
C LEU A 10 13.74 0.88 15.06
N THR A 11 14.53 0.25 15.94
CA THR A 11 15.57 -0.70 15.54
C THR A 11 14.97 -1.91 14.85
N LEU A 12 13.90 -2.50 15.42
CA LEU A 12 13.18 -3.61 14.79
C LEU A 12 12.57 -3.21 13.44
N LEU A 13 12.06 -1.98 13.34
CA LEU A 13 11.49 -1.44 12.10
C LEU A 13 12.56 -1.28 11.01
N CYS A 14 13.75 -0.77 11.35
CA CYS A 14 14.90 -0.74 10.44
C CYS A 14 15.37 -2.15 10.03
N LEU A 15 15.43 -3.09 10.99
CA LEU A 15 15.83 -4.47 10.71
C LEU A 15 14.83 -5.19 9.81
N THR A 16 13.52 -5.01 10.02
CA THR A 16 12.49 -5.60 9.17
C THR A 16 12.49 -4.96 7.77
N ALA A 17 12.69 -3.65 7.65
CA ALA A 17 12.87 -2.98 6.36
C ALA A 17 14.08 -3.54 5.58
N LEU A 18 15.22 -3.72 6.25
CA LEU A 18 16.40 -4.35 5.65
C LEU A 18 16.10 -5.80 5.25
N ALA A 19 15.44 -6.58 6.11
CA ALA A 19 15.08 -7.96 5.81
C ALA A 19 14.16 -8.07 4.59
N ILE A 20 13.18 -7.17 4.44
CA ILE A 20 12.30 -7.08 3.26
C ILE A 20 13.11 -6.93 1.98
N MET A 21 14.16 -6.09 1.99
CA MET A 21 15.02 -5.87 0.82
C MET A 21 15.93 -7.08 0.48
N LEU A 22 16.24 -7.92 1.47
CA LEU A 22 17.18 -9.04 1.32
C LEU A 22 16.49 -10.37 1.00
N VAL A 23 15.23 -10.53 1.44
CA VAL A 23 14.47 -11.79 1.29
C VAL A 23 13.89 -11.92 -0.11
N ARG A 24 14.16 -13.05 -0.76
CA ARG A 24 13.68 -13.35 -2.13
C ARG A 24 12.39 -14.17 -2.18
N HIS A 25 11.94 -14.68 -1.04
CA HIS A 25 10.72 -15.49 -0.95
C HIS A 25 9.53 -14.58 -0.71
N LEU A 26 8.64 -14.46 -1.70
CA LEU A 26 7.61 -13.41 -1.69
C LEU A 26 6.60 -13.57 -0.56
N PHE A 27 6.27 -14.79 -0.16
CA PHE A 27 5.42 -15.00 1.03
C PHE A 27 6.08 -14.45 2.31
N ALA A 28 7.41 -14.61 2.43
CA ALA A 28 8.13 -14.09 3.59
C ALA A 28 8.25 -12.57 3.52
N VAL A 29 8.41 -12.00 2.32
CA VAL A 29 8.33 -10.54 2.10
C VAL A 29 6.97 -10.00 2.55
N VAL A 30 5.86 -10.62 2.13
CA VAL A 30 4.51 -10.19 2.52
C VAL A 30 4.33 -10.26 4.04
N ALA A 31 4.76 -11.36 4.68
CA ALA A 31 4.71 -11.50 6.13
C ALA A 31 5.56 -10.44 6.86
N LEU A 32 6.76 -10.14 6.34
CA LEU A 32 7.63 -9.10 6.91
C LEU A 32 7.07 -7.69 6.71
N THR A 33 6.41 -7.40 5.58
CA THR A 33 5.71 -6.12 5.37
C THR A 33 4.55 -5.94 6.35
N GLY A 34 3.78 -7.01 6.61
CA GLY A 34 2.75 -6.99 7.65
C GLY A 34 3.35 -6.76 9.05
N ALA A 35 4.45 -7.42 9.37
CA ALA A 35 5.17 -7.21 10.64
C ALA A 35 5.73 -5.78 10.76
N PHE A 36 6.28 -5.22 9.69
CA PHE A 36 6.75 -3.83 9.63
C PHE A 36 5.62 -2.87 9.97
N SER A 37 4.43 -3.08 9.39
CA SER A 37 3.25 -2.24 9.66
C SER A 37 2.69 -2.40 11.09
N LEU A 38 2.78 -3.60 11.68
CA LEU A 38 2.45 -3.77 13.10
C LEU A 38 3.45 -3.05 14.03
N LEU A 39 4.74 -3.08 13.68
CA LEU A 39 5.78 -2.37 14.43
C LEU A 39 5.62 -0.84 14.31
N SER A 40 5.27 -0.33 13.13
CA SER A 40 4.98 1.09 12.94
C SER A 40 3.73 1.51 13.72
N ALA A 41 2.66 0.71 13.71
CA ALA A 41 1.48 0.95 14.55
C ALA A 41 1.84 0.99 16.05
N GLY A 42 2.70 0.09 16.51
CA GLY A 42 3.23 0.11 17.88
C GLY A 42 3.97 1.42 18.22
N LEU A 43 4.77 1.93 17.28
CA LEU A 43 5.46 3.21 17.43
C LEU A 43 4.48 4.39 17.43
N LEU A 44 3.42 4.35 16.62
CA LEU A 44 2.37 5.38 16.64
C LEU A 44 1.62 5.42 17.98
N VAL A 45 1.41 4.27 18.62
CA VAL A 45 0.85 4.21 19.98
C VAL A 45 1.77 4.88 21.00
N THR A 46 3.10 4.70 20.90
CA THR A 46 4.03 5.37 21.83
C THR A 46 4.11 6.88 21.62
N LEU A 47 3.69 7.36 20.45
CA LEU A 47 3.54 8.79 20.13
C LEU A 47 2.15 9.35 20.48
N ASP A 48 1.34 8.64 21.28
CA ASP A 48 -0.04 9.00 21.64
C ASP A 48 -1.00 9.17 20.43
N ALA A 49 -0.64 8.60 19.27
CA ALA A 49 -1.42 8.67 18.04
C ALA A 49 -2.27 7.40 17.84
N VAL A 50 -3.14 7.10 18.80
CA VAL A 50 -3.88 5.81 18.84
C VAL A 50 -4.82 5.61 17.65
N ASP A 51 -5.51 6.65 17.19
CA ASP A 51 -6.42 6.56 16.04
C ASP A 51 -5.65 6.25 14.75
N VAL A 52 -4.48 6.88 14.57
CA VAL A 52 -3.59 6.59 13.43
C VAL A 52 -3.03 5.16 13.53
N ALA A 53 -2.63 4.73 14.72
CA ALA A 53 -2.14 3.37 14.95
C ALA A 53 -3.19 2.30 14.61
N PHE A 54 -4.46 2.52 14.95
CA PHE A 54 -5.54 1.61 14.56
C PHE A 54 -5.70 1.51 13.04
N THR A 55 -5.63 2.64 12.34
CA THR A 55 -5.72 2.63 10.86
C THR A 55 -4.53 1.93 10.22
N GLU A 56 -3.31 2.14 10.74
CA GLU A 56 -2.10 1.47 10.25
C GLU A 56 -2.17 -0.05 10.48
N ALA A 57 -2.58 -0.48 11.67
CA ALA A 57 -2.74 -1.90 11.97
C ALA A 57 -3.84 -2.55 11.11
N ALA A 58 -4.97 -1.87 10.90
CA ALA A 58 -6.08 -2.42 10.11
C ALA A 58 -5.78 -2.46 8.61
N VAL A 59 -5.22 -1.37 8.06
CA VAL A 59 -5.00 -1.24 6.60
C VAL A 59 -3.65 -1.82 6.19
N GLY A 60 -2.58 -1.40 6.85
CA GLY A 60 -1.21 -1.78 6.50
C GLY A 60 -0.92 -3.23 6.87
N ALA A 61 -1.16 -3.64 8.11
CA ALA A 61 -0.94 -5.02 8.53
C ALA A 61 -2.10 -5.96 8.17
N GLY A 62 -3.34 -5.48 8.20
CA GLY A 62 -4.52 -6.28 7.92
C GLY A 62 -4.81 -6.44 6.43
N ILE A 63 -5.54 -5.48 5.84
CA ILE A 63 -6.09 -5.59 4.48
C ILE A 63 -4.99 -5.73 3.43
N SER A 64 -3.91 -4.94 3.50
CA SER A 64 -2.82 -5.01 2.52
C SER A 64 -2.16 -6.40 2.49
N THR A 65 -1.91 -7.00 3.66
CA THR A 65 -1.38 -8.37 3.76
C THR A 65 -2.31 -9.38 3.08
N VAL A 66 -3.62 -9.30 3.33
CA VAL A 66 -4.60 -10.18 2.69
C VAL A 66 -4.60 -10.01 1.18
N LEU A 67 -4.59 -8.78 0.67
CA LEU A 67 -4.55 -8.50 -0.77
C LEU A 67 -3.24 -8.96 -1.42
N MET A 68 -2.10 -8.76 -0.77
CA MET A 68 -0.79 -9.22 -1.25
C MET A 68 -0.71 -10.75 -1.26
N LEU A 69 -1.23 -11.43 -0.22
CA LEU A 69 -1.32 -12.89 -0.20
C LEU A 69 -2.28 -13.44 -1.26
N GLY A 70 -3.43 -12.79 -1.47
CA GLY A 70 -4.37 -13.12 -2.54
C GLY A 70 -3.73 -12.97 -3.93
N THR A 71 -2.95 -11.91 -4.12
CA THR A 71 -2.15 -11.72 -5.35
C THR A 71 -1.07 -12.80 -5.48
N LEU A 72 -0.43 -13.18 -4.39
CA LEU A 72 0.59 -14.22 -4.37
C LEU A 72 0.03 -15.61 -4.71
N ALA A 73 -1.24 -15.87 -4.37
CA ALA A 73 -1.92 -17.10 -4.76
C ALA A 73 -2.07 -17.24 -6.29
N LEU A 74 -2.04 -16.12 -7.02
CA LEU A 74 -2.18 -16.06 -8.48
C LEU A 74 -0.86 -15.79 -9.21
N THR A 75 0.27 -15.67 -8.49
CA THR A 75 1.57 -15.31 -9.06
C THR A 75 2.68 -16.27 -8.60
N LYS A 76 3.91 -16.07 -9.10
CA LYS A 76 5.06 -16.90 -8.71
C LYS A 76 5.47 -16.60 -7.26
N ARG A 77 5.88 -17.62 -6.52
CA ARG A 77 6.26 -17.49 -5.08
C ARG A 77 7.65 -16.91 -4.83
N ARG A 78 8.49 -16.83 -5.86
CA ARG A 78 9.87 -16.36 -5.77
C ARG A 78 10.10 -15.27 -6.79
N GLU A 79 10.88 -14.26 -6.39
CA GLU A 79 11.31 -13.18 -7.26
C GLU A 79 11.99 -13.71 -8.53
N ALA A 80 11.67 -13.11 -9.69
CA ALA A 80 12.44 -13.32 -10.92
C ALA A 80 13.84 -12.72 -10.77
N ARG A 81 14.80 -13.09 -11.64
CA ARG A 81 16.22 -12.66 -11.51
C ARG A 81 16.32 -11.16 -11.17
N SER A 82 17.04 -10.85 -10.09
CA SER A 82 17.18 -9.49 -9.59
C SER A 82 17.72 -8.57 -10.69
N PRO A 83 17.09 -7.40 -10.94
CA PRO A 83 17.64 -6.42 -11.86
C PRO A 83 19.04 -6.00 -11.38
N LYS A 84 19.93 -5.71 -12.33
CA LYS A 84 21.25 -5.16 -11.99
C LYS A 84 21.05 -3.82 -11.29
N LEU A 85 21.81 -3.57 -10.21
CA LEU A 85 21.78 -2.28 -9.52
C LEU A 85 22.16 -1.18 -10.52
N SER A 86 21.22 -0.30 -10.82
CA SER A 86 21.47 0.86 -11.67
C SER A 86 22.16 1.94 -10.84
N PRO A 87 23.35 2.43 -11.25
CA PRO A 87 24.03 3.51 -10.52
C PRO A 87 23.17 4.78 -10.46
N ILE A 88 22.38 5.05 -11.51
CA ILE A 88 21.44 6.17 -11.54
C ILE A 88 20.35 6.00 -10.48
N GLY A 89 19.80 4.78 -10.35
CA GLY A 89 18.78 4.48 -9.33
C GLY A 89 19.31 4.67 -7.91
N LEU A 90 20.56 4.24 -7.66
CA LEU A 90 21.22 4.47 -6.37
C LEU A 90 21.43 5.95 -6.09
N ILE A 91 21.88 6.74 -7.07
CA ILE A 91 22.04 8.18 -6.92
C ILE A 91 20.71 8.83 -6.51
N ILE A 92 19.60 8.47 -7.18
CA ILE A 92 18.26 9.01 -6.88
C ILE A 92 17.82 8.63 -5.46
N ILE A 93 18.03 7.38 -5.03
CA ILE A 93 17.65 6.92 -3.69
C ILE A 93 18.45 7.68 -2.62
N PHE A 94 19.78 7.76 -2.75
CA PHE A 94 20.62 8.46 -1.79
C PHE A 94 20.38 9.97 -1.79
N SER A 95 20.15 10.59 -2.95
CA SER A 95 19.83 12.02 -3.03
C SER A 95 18.49 12.33 -2.36
N THR A 96 17.48 11.47 -2.57
CA THR A 96 16.15 11.63 -1.94
C THR A 96 16.28 11.47 -0.43
N GLY A 97 16.94 10.41 0.04
CA GLY A 97 17.18 10.20 1.48
C GLY A 97 17.96 11.33 2.13
N ALA A 98 19.03 11.81 1.48
CA ALA A 98 19.82 12.94 1.97
C ALA A 98 19.00 14.23 2.04
N THR A 99 18.13 14.49 1.06
CA THR A 99 17.25 15.67 1.04
C THR A 99 16.25 15.63 2.20
N LEU A 100 15.63 14.47 2.45
CA LEU A 100 14.70 14.30 3.58
C LEU A 100 15.41 14.51 4.94
N ILE A 101 16.62 13.99 5.10
CA ILE A 101 17.43 14.20 6.31
C ILE A 101 17.83 15.67 6.44
N TYR A 102 18.25 16.31 5.35
CA TYR A 102 18.63 17.72 5.33
C TYR A 102 17.48 18.66 5.70
N ALA A 103 16.24 18.32 5.33
CA ALA A 103 15.06 19.11 5.69
C ALA A 103 14.57 18.92 7.14
N THR A 104 15.06 17.89 7.84
CA THR A 104 14.61 17.56 9.20
C THR A 104 14.91 18.66 10.24
N PRO A 105 16.09 19.32 10.25
CA PRO A 105 16.39 20.40 11.20
C PRO A 105 15.52 21.65 11.07
N ASP A 106 14.91 21.89 9.90
CA ASP A 106 14.00 23.03 9.67
C ASP A 106 12.63 22.82 10.36
N MET A 107 12.32 21.59 10.78
CA MET A 107 11.08 21.28 11.50
C MET A 107 11.21 21.67 12.99
N PRO A 108 10.11 22.09 13.64
CA PRO A 108 10.09 22.28 15.09
C PRO A 108 10.58 21.02 15.80
N LYS A 109 11.34 21.20 16.89
CA LYS A 109 11.77 20.07 17.70
C LYS A 109 10.56 19.29 18.19
N PHE A 110 10.69 17.96 18.21
CA PHE A 110 9.63 17.10 18.71
C PHE A 110 9.23 17.49 20.15
N GLY A 111 7.94 17.70 20.38
CA GLY A 111 7.39 18.11 21.68
C GLY A 111 7.64 19.59 22.07
N ALA A 112 8.11 20.43 21.14
CA ALA A 112 8.35 21.84 21.42
C ALA A 112 7.03 22.59 21.66
N VAL A 113 6.92 23.24 22.83
CA VAL A 113 5.71 23.95 23.27
C VAL A 113 5.41 25.21 22.46
N ASP A 114 6.43 25.76 21.80
CA ASP A 114 6.38 26.93 20.92
C ASP A 114 6.13 26.54 19.45
N SER A 115 5.82 25.27 19.16
CA SER A 115 5.49 24.84 17.81
C SER A 115 4.23 25.54 17.30
N PRO A 116 4.22 26.06 16.05
CA PRO A 116 3.10 26.86 15.52
C PRO A 116 1.74 26.13 15.60
N GLY A 117 1.73 24.82 15.38
CA GLY A 117 0.52 24.00 15.49
C GLY A 117 -0.06 23.98 16.91
N LEU A 118 0.81 23.83 17.92
CA LEU A 118 0.39 23.75 19.32
C LEU A 118 -0.03 25.12 19.88
N VAL A 119 0.57 26.21 19.42
CA VAL A 119 0.23 27.56 19.90
C VAL A 119 -1.06 28.09 19.28
N HIS A 120 -1.27 27.88 17.98
CA HIS A 120 -2.33 28.58 17.26
C HIS A 120 -3.59 27.76 16.99
N ILE A 121 -3.47 26.44 16.82
CA ILE A 121 -4.56 25.61 16.27
C ILE A 121 -5.10 24.64 17.32
N VAL A 122 -4.21 23.94 18.03
CA VAL A 122 -4.59 22.93 19.03
C VAL A 122 -5.52 23.47 20.13
N PRO A 123 -5.30 24.66 20.73
CA PRO A 123 -6.19 25.17 21.78
C PRO A 123 -7.63 25.35 21.30
N SER A 124 -7.81 25.88 20.08
CA SER A 124 -9.13 26.05 19.48
C SER A 124 -9.84 24.73 19.21
N TYR A 125 -9.10 23.68 18.82
CA TYR A 125 -9.69 22.35 18.64
C TYR A 125 -10.05 21.67 19.94
N ILE A 126 -9.24 21.84 21.00
CA ILE A 126 -9.56 21.27 22.33
C ILE A 126 -10.83 21.92 22.86
N GLU A 127 -10.88 23.25 22.91
CA GLU A 127 -12.00 24.00 23.48
C GLU A 127 -13.27 23.84 22.63
N GLY A 128 -13.16 23.91 21.31
CA GLY A 128 -14.32 23.78 20.42
C GLY A 128 -14.83 22.34 20.24
N SER A 129 -13.98 21.31 20.38
CA SER A 129 -14.44 19.91 20.35
C SER A 129 -15.37 19.60 21.52
N GLU A 130 -15.06 20.13 22.71
CA GLU A 130 -15.88 19.95 23.92
C GLU A 130 -17.14 20.82 23.87
N ASN A 131 -17.01 22.11 23.52
CA ASN A 131 -18.11 23.07 23.64
C ASN A 131 -19.06 23.11 22.43
N ASP A 132 -18.54 22.96 21.21
CA ASP A 132 -19.32 23.19 19.98
C ASP A 132 -19.76 21.88 19.29
N ILE A 133 -18.92 20.85 19.34
CA ILE A 133 -19.13 19.59 18.61
C ILE A 133 -19.66 18.48 19.54
N ALA A 134 -19.40 18.59 20.84
CA ALA A 134 -19.80 17.63 21.88
C ALA A 134 -19.32 16.18 21.60
N VAL A 135 -18.16 16.04 20.94
CA VAL A 135 -17.51 14.75 20.67
C VAL A 135 -16.23 14.67 21.51
N PRO A 136 -16.07 13.64 22.37
CA PRO A 136 -14.94 13.56 23.28
C PRO A 136 -13.62 13.19 22.59
N ASN A 137 -13.67 12.50 21.45
CA ASN A 137 -12.46 12.21 20.67
C ASN A 137 -12.15 13.40 19.75
N ILE A 138 -11.10 14.14 20.10
CA ILE A 138 -10.65 15.32 19.37
C ILE A 138 -10.22 15.01 17.92
N VAL A 139 -9.60 13.87 17.67
CA VAL A 139 -9.18 13.48 16.31
C VAL A 139 -10.40 13.25 15.44
N THR A 140 -11.41 12.58 15.97
CA THR A 140 -12.69 12.36 15.26
C THR A 140 -13.40 13.70 15.01
N ALA A 141 -13.44 14.61 15.99
CA ALA A 141 -14.02 15.93 15.81
C ALA A 141 -13.29 16.76 14.73
N ILE A 142 -11.95 16.67 14.69
CA ILE A 142 -11.16 17.32 13.65
C ILE A 142 -11.48 16.71 12.28
N LEU A 143 -11.40 15.39 12.13
CA LEU A 143 -11.58 14.72 10.84
C LEU A 143 -12.99 14.83 10.29
N ALA A 144 -14.02 14.75 11.15
CA ALA A 144 -15.42 14.76 10.72
C ALA A 144 -16.00 16.18 10.60
N SER A 145 -15.52 17.14 11.40
CA SER A 145 -16.10 18.49 11.46
C SER A 145 -15.14 19.57 10.98
N TYR A 146 -14.05 19.86 11.69
CA TYR A 146 -13.15 20.97 11.33
C TYR A 146 -12.48 20.80 9.96
N ARG A 147 -12.13 19.56 9.61
CA ARG A 147 -11.46 19.17 8.37
C ARG A 147 -12.27 18.13 7.58
N GLY A 148 -13.60 18.18 7.71
CA GLY A 148 -14.52 17.26 7.04
C GLY A 148 -14.44 17.28 5.50
N TYR A 149 -14.01 18.40 4.90
CA TYR A 149 -13.81 18.48 3.46
C TYR A 149 -12.60 17.68 2.97
N ASP A 150 -11.50 17.67 3.74
CA ASP A 150 -10.32 16.88 3.40
C ASP A 150 -10.65 15.38 3.45
N THR A 151 -11.38 14.95 4.49
CA THR A 151 -11.81 13.56 4.65
C THR A 151 -12.86 13.12 3.63
N LEU A 152 -13.77 14.01 3.20
CA LEU A 152 -14.67 13.74 2.08
C LEU A 152 -13.88 13.46 0.79
N GLY A 153 -12.79 14.22 0.57
CA GLY A 153 -11.87 14.00 -0.55
C GLY A 153 -11.18 12.63 -0.47
N GLU A 154 -10.65 12.26 0.70
CA GLU A 154 -10.06 10.94 0.94
C GLU A 154 -11.04 9.79 0.66
N VAL A 155 -12.29 9.92 1.15
CA VAL A 155 -13.36 8.94 0.90
C VAL A 155 -13.65 8.82 -0.59
N ALA A 156 -13.72 9.93 -1.32
CA ALA A 156 -13.93 9.91 -2.77
C ALA A 156 -12.80 9.20 -3.52
N VAL A 157 -11.55 9.37 -3.10
CA VAL A 157 -10.39 8.68 -3.68
C VAL A 157 -10.46 7.17 -3.43
N ILE A 158 -10.70 6.75 -2.18
CA ILE A 158 -10.78 5.33 -1.82
C ILE A 158 -11.97 4.67 -2.54
N PHE A 159 -13.12 5.32 -2.58
CA PHE A 159 -14.29 4.85 -3.32
C PHE A 159 -13.97 4.67 -4.80
N THR A 160 -13.33 5.65 -5.43
CA THR A 160 -12.95 5.61 -6.84
C THR A 160 -11.96 4.47 -7.12
N ALA A 161 -10.94 4.30 -6.26
CA ALA A 161 -10.00 3.19 -6.36
C ALA A 161 -10.70 1.83 -6.24
N GLY A 162 -11.60 1.69 -5.26
CA GLY A 162 -12.41 0.47 -5.07
C GLY A 162 -13.28 0.14 -6.28
N MET A 163 -13.99 1.14 -6.82
CA MET A 163 -14.78 0.98 -8.06
C MET A 163 -13.89 0.59 -9.25
N GLY A 164 -12.72 1.21 -9.39
CA GLY A 164 -11.74 0.85 -10.42
C GLY A 164 -11.31 -0.62 -10.34
N VAL A 165 -11.01 -1.11 -9.12
CA VAL A 165 -10.67 -2.52 -8.89
C VAL A 165 -11.84 -3.45 -9.25
N ILE A 166 -13.08 -3.12 -8.84
CA ILE A 166 -14.26 -3.92 -9.16
C ILE A 166 -14.49 -4.00 -10.67
N ILE A 167 -14.37 -2.87 -11.39
CA ILE A 167 -14.52 -2.83 -12.85
C ILE A 167 -13.44 -3.67 -13.54
N LEU A 168 -12.17 -3.56 -13.09
CA LEU A 168 -11.06 -4.33 -13.64
C LEU A 168 -11.22 -5.83 -13.41
N LEU A 169 -11.68 -6.25 -12.23
CA LEU A 169 -11.89 -7.67 -11.90
C LEU A 169 -13.16 -8.23 -12.54
N GLY A 170 -14.22 -7.42 -12.70
CA GLY A 170 -15.48 -7.82 -13.32
C GLY A 170 -15.40 -8.03 -14.84
N ARG A 171 -14.35 -7.50 -15.50
CA ARG A 171 -14.20 -7.54 -16.96
C ARG A 171 -13.70 -8.87 -17.54
N ARG A 172 -13.64 -9.95 -16.75
CA ARG A 172 -13.02 -11.20 -17.18
C ARG A 172 -14.01 -12.37 -17.21
N ARG A 173 -14.84 -12.42 -18.26
CA ARG A 173 -15.44 -13.67 -18.78
C ARG A 173 -16.14 -13.59 -20.15
N GLU A 174 -15.57 -12.89 -21.14
CA GLU A 174 -16.05 -13.01 -22.55
C GLU A 174 -15.00 -13.52 -23.55
N ASP A 175 -13.70 -13.57 -23.20
CA ASP A 175 -12.66 -13.92 -24.18
C ASP A 175 -12.26 -15.40 -24.21
N GLU A 176 -12.99 -16.29 -23.53
CA GLU A 176 -12.64 -17.72 -23.45
C GLU A 176 -13.58 -18.66 -24.23
N TYR A 177 -14.59 -18.14 -24.94
CA TYR A 177 -15.43 -18.92 -25.87
C TYR A 177 -15.73 -18.19 -27.19
N GLY A 178 -14.84 -18.35 -28.18
CA GLY A 178 -15.17 -18.69 -29.58
C GLY A 178 -15.81 -17.66 -30.52
N TYR A 179 -14.99 -17.02 -31.37
CA TYR A 179 -14.99 -17.23 -32.83
C TYR A 179 -13.74 -16.54 -33.41
N SER A 180 -12.90 -17.25 -34.16
CA SER A 180 -11.83 -16.57 -34.90
C SER A 180 -12.49 -15.74 -36.01
N GLU A 181 -12.10 -14.47 -36.18
CA GLU A 181 -12.62 -13.61 -37.26
C GLU A 181 -12.44 -14.26 -38.64
N GLU A 182 -11.43 -15.12 -38.78
CA GLU A 182 -11.15 -15.87 -40.01
C GLU A 182 -12.27 -16.88 -40.34
N SER A 183 -12.86 -17.51 -39.32
CA SER A 183 -14.01 -18.41 -39.47
C SER A 183 -15.33 -17.66 -39.73
N ALA A 184 -15.45 -16.42 -39.27
CA ALA A 184 -16.63 -15.57 -39.52
C ALA A 184 -16.60 -14.93 -40.92
N ALA A 185 -15.40 -14.63 -41.43
CA ALA A 185 -15.23 -13.99 -42.75
C ALA A 185 -15.56 -14.93 -43.92
N PHE A 186 -15.34 -16.24 -43.78
CA PHE A 186 -15.58 -17.22 -44.86
C PHE A 186 -16.16 -18.57 -44.34
N PRO A 187 -17.46 -18.64 -44.02
CA PRO A 187 -18.09 -19.84 -43.44
C PRO A 187 -18.25 -21.03 -44.41
N LEU A 188 -17.89 -20.90 -45.69
CA LEU A 188 -18.14 -21.91 -46.73
C LEU A 188 -16.87 -22.44 -47.40
N ARG A 189 -15.67 -22.23 -46.83
CA ARG A 189 -14.46 -22.84 -47.39
C ARG A 189 -14.52 -24.35 -47.10
N PRO A 190 -14.61 -25.23 -48.11
CA PRO A 190 -14.57 -26.66 -47.84
C PRO A 190 -13.19 -26.99 -47.26
N GLU A 191 -13.18 -27.71 -46.14
CA GLU A 191 -12.00 -28.36 -45.58
C GLU A 191 -11.32 -29.12 -46.73
N THR A 192 -10.13 -28.68 -47.13
CA THR A 192 -9.30 -29.46 -48.05
C THR A 192 -8.91 -30.71 -47.29
N SER A 193 -9.58 -31.82 -47.59
CA SER A 193 -9.14 -33.15 -47.19
C SER A 193 -7.71 -33.34 -47.66
N ASN A 194 -6.78 -33.42 -46.71
CA ASN A 194 -5.43 -33.93 -46.96
C ASN A 194 -5.57 -35.39 -47.41
N ASP A 195 -5.53 -35.61 -48.71
CA ASP A 195 -5.05 -36.88 -49.24
C ASP A 195 -3.51 -36.93 -49.05
N GLU A 196 -3.00 -38.16 -48.92
CA GLU A 196 -1.58 -38.55 -48.87
C GLU A 196 -0.96 -38.81 -47.48
N GLU A 197 -1.38 -39.91 -46.84
CA GLU A 197 -0.40 -40.81 -46.22
C GLU A 197 -0.98 -42.24 -46.10
N GLY A 198 -0.68 -43.09 -47.09
CA GLY A 198 -1.28 -44.42 -47.15
C GLY A 198 -0.66 -45.38 -48.16
N LYS A 199 0.54 -45.86 -47.83
CA LYS A 199 1.10 -47.18 -48.21
C LYS A 199 1.19 -47.52 -49.71
N ASP A 200 2.38 -47.31 -50.25
CA ASP A 200 2.97 -48.30 -51.17
C ASP A 200 4.39 -48.65 -50.68
N LYS A 201 4.51 -49.83 -50.06
CA LYS A 201 5.77 -50.54 -49.85
C LYS A 201 5.49 -52.02 -50.10
N SER A 202 5.85 -52.43 -51.31
CA SER A 202 6.22 -53.80 -51.66
C SER A 202 7.46 -54.27 -50.89
#